data_AF-A0A940VD10-F1
#
_entry.id   AF-A0A940VD10-F1
#
_cell.length_a   1.000
_cell.length_b   1.000
_cell.length_c   1.000
_cell.angle_alpha   90.00
_cell.angle_beta   90.00
_cell.angle_gamma   90.00
#
_symmetry.space_group_name_H-M   'P 1'
#
loop_
_entity.id
_entity.type
_entity.pdbx_description
1 polymer ?
#
loop_
_entity_poly.entity_id
_entity_poly.type
_entity_poly.pdbx_seq_one_letter_code
_entity_poly.pdbx_strand_id
1 'polypeptide(L)'
;MGRILWGALVLAVALACLPVSVGAQAVTADWREGFRAHDKNGDNRIDRAEFHEWVVDGFYFRDKGHKGYLVQADLPGTSPEKFKAMNRKGDGKLTLSECLNALFQDFAAIDVNQTGAITAEQVETYVKQTGK
;
A
#
# COMPACT_ATOMS: atom_id res chain seq x y z
N MET A 1 -12.08 17.35 14.60
CA MET A 1 -10.90 16.49 14.81
C MET A 1 -10.52 15.87 13.47
N GLY A 2 -9.37 16.24 12.92
CA GLY A 2 -8.99 15.90 11.54
C GLY A 2 -8.76 14.41 11.36
N ARG A 3 -9.63 13.76 10.57
CA ARG A 3 -9.42 12.40 10.09
C ARG A 3 -8.27 12.49 9.10
N ILE A 4 -7.04 12.24 9.56
CA ILE A 4 -5.90 12.04 8.67
C ILE A 4 -6.35 10.92 7.72
N LEU A 5 -6.29 11.17 6.41
CA LEU A 5 -6.81 10.28 5.38
C LEU A 5 -5.73 9.23 5.08
N TRP A 6 -5.84 8.05 5.69
CA TRP A 6 -4.87 6.95 5.58
C TRP A 6 -4.83 6.36 4.17
N GLY A 7 -5.93 6.51 3.42
CA GLY A 7 -5.95 7.04 2.05
C GLY A 7 -4.92 6.43 1.10
N ALA A 8 -3.84 7.16 0.95
CA ALA A 8 -2.86 6.92 -0.09
C ALA A 8 -1.94 5.72 0.13
N LEU A 9 -2.03 4.95 1.22
CA LEU A 9 -0.99 3.96 1.56
C LEU A 9 -1.01 2.70 0.67
N VAL A 10 -2.17 2.14 0.33
CA VAL A 10 -2.21 0.94 -0.53
C VAL A 10 -1.81 1.27 -1.97
N LEU A 11 -2.12 2.48 -2.46
CA LEU A 11 -1.67 2.92 -3.78
C LEU A 11 -0.20 3.37 -3.80
N ALA A 12 0.33 3.98 -2.74
CA ALA A 12 1.74 4.39 -2.71
C ALA A 12 2.70 3.20 -2.48
N VAL A 13 2.27 2.13 -1.80
CA VAL A 13 3.07 0.91 -1.66
C VAL A 13 3.09 0.09 -2.97
N ALA A 14 2.01 0.12 -3.75
CA ALA A 14 1.93 -0.45 -5.10
C ALA A 14 2.85 0.24 -6.13
N LEU A 15 3.01 1.57 -6.00
CA LEU A 15 3.67 2.42 -7.00
C LEU A 15 5.21 2.36 -7.00
N ALA A 16 5.84 1.65 -6.05
CA ALA A 16 7.29 1.60 -5.95
C ALA A 16 7.94 0.29 -6.46
N CYS A 17 7.20 -0.52 -7.24
CA CYS A 17 7.73 -1.71 -7.93
C CYS A 17 7.80 -1.58 -9.46
N LEU A 18 7.53 -0.42 -10.06
CA LEU A 18 7.70 -0.24 -11.51
C LEU A 18 9.03 0.45 -11.85
N PRO A 19 9.79 -0.04 -12.84
CA PRO A 19 10.90 0.72 -13.41
C PRO A 19 10.33 2.00 -14.05
N VAL A 20 10.72 3.15 -13.54
CA VAL A 20 10.32 4.45 -14.10
C VAL A 20 11.07 4.65 -15.42
N SER A 21 10.44 4.28 -16.54
CA SER A 21 10.86 4.76 -17.86
C SER A 21 10.39 6.21 -18.01
N VAL A 22 11.35 7.12 -17.99
CA VAL A 22 11.14 8.57 -18.14
C VAL A 22 10.49 8.86 -19.50
N GLY A 23 9.25 9.35 -19.46
CA GLY A 23 8.55 9.91 -20.60
C GLY A 23 7.31 10.63 -20.10
N ALA A 24 7.22 11.93 -20.37
CA ALA A 24 6.12 12.79 -19.92
C ALA A 24 4.77 12.32 -20.49
N GLN A 25 4.03 11.51 -19.72
CA GLN A 25 2.60 11.24 -19.84
C GLN A 25 2.07 10.99 -18.43
N ALA A 26 0.82 11.39 -18.20
CA ALA A 26 0.16 11.52 -16.90
C ALA A 26 0.46 10.39 -15.91
N VAL A 27 0.48 10.75 -14.62
CA VAL A 27 0.47 9.82 -13.48
C VAL A 27 -0.83 9.01 -13.52
N THR A 28 -0.87 7.99 -14.36
CA THR A 28 -1.74 6.84 -14.23
C THR A 28 -0.82 5.63 -14.31
N ALA A 29 0.01 5.43 -13.28
CA ALA A 29 0.38 4.05 -12.98
C ALA A 29 -0.94 3.30 -12.87
N ASP A 30 -1.19 2.37 -13.78
CA ASP A 30 -2.49 1.74 -13.91
C ASP A 30 -2.73 0.91 -12.65
N TRP A 31 -3.46 1.47 -11.69
CA TRP A 31 -3.78 0.79 -10.44
C TRP A 31 -4.49 -0.54 -10.71
N ARG A 32 -5.13 -0.70 -11.89
CA ARG A 32 -5.72 -1.96 -12.35
C ARG A 32 -4.67 -3.00 -12.69
N GLU A 33 -3.50 -2.61 -13.17
CA GLU A 33 -2.37 -3.51 -13.38
C GLU A 33 -1.83 -4.03 -12.05
N GLY A 34 -1.65 -3.13 -11.08
CA GLY A 34 -1.26 -3.50 -9.72
C GLY A 34 -2.29 -4.40 -9.03
N PHE A 35 -3.58 -4.12 -9.22
CA PHE A 35 -4.69 -4.93 -8.74
C PHE A 35 -4.64 -6.35 -9.35
N ARG A 36 -4.61 -6.45 -10.68
CA ARG A 36 -4.53 -7.74 -11.39
C ARG A 36 -3.28 -8.56 -11.05
N ALA A 37 -2.16 -7.92 -10.72
CA ALA A 37 -0.93 -8.63 -10.36
C ALA A 37 -1.05 -9.38 -9.02
N HIS A 38 -1.97 -8.95 -8.15
CA HIS A 38 -2.16 -9.47 -6.80
C HIS A 38 -3.51 -10.18 -6.60
N ASP A 39 -4.43 -10.07 -7.56
CA ASP A 39 -5.60 -10.96 -7.71
C ASP A 39 -5.12 -12.31 -8.23
N LYS A 40 -4.71 -13.19 -7.31
CA LYS A 40 -4.06 -14.47 -7.63
C LYS A 40 -5.08 -15.50 -8.09
N ASN A 41 -6.27 -15.46 -7.51
CA ASN A 41 -7.31 -16.43 -7.80
C ASN A 41 -8.17 -16.04 -9.03
N GLY A 42 -8.05 -14.79 -9.52
CA GLY A 42 -8.72 -14.29 -10.71
C GLY A 42 -10.20 -13.97 -10.48
N ASP A 43 -10.62 -13.72 -9.24
CA ASP A 43 -12.00 -13.42 -8.88
C ASP A 43 -12.35 -11.93 -8.95
N ASN A 44 -11.40 -11.12 -9.45
CA ASN A 44 -11.50 -9.66 -9.58
C ASN A 44 -11.68 -8.96 -8.22
N ARG A 45 -11.13 -9.57 -7.16
CA ARG A 45 -11.06 -9.03 -5.80
C ARG A 45 -9.65 -9.21 -5.27
N ILE A 46 -9.34 -8.46 -4.20
CA ILE A 46 -8.17 -8.70 -3.37
C ILE A 46 -8.69 -9.05 -1.99
N ASP A 47 -8.59 -10.32 -1.63
CA ASP A 47 -8.95 -10.78 -0.30
C ASP A 47 -7.83 -10.49 0.74
N ARG A 48 -8.09 -10.84 2.01
CA ARG A 48 -7.10 -10.61 3.09
C ARG A 48 -5.83 -11.42 2.92
N ALA A 49 -5.89 -12.61 2.34
CA ALA A 49 -4.73 -13.46 2.13
C ALA A 49 -3.85 -12.88 1.01
N GLU A 50 -4.46 -12.53 -0.12
CA GLU A 50 -3.79 -11.88 -1.26
C GLU A 50 -3.18 -10.53 -0.85
N PHE A 51 -3.91 -9.74 -0.06
CA PHE A 51 -3.39 -8.51 0.51
C PHE A 51 -2.21 -8.77 1.45
N HIS A 52 -2.31 -9.76 2.34
CA HIS A 52 -1.23 -10.09 3.27
C HIS A 52 0.03 -10.52 2.54
N GLU A 53 -0.07 -11.43 1.57
CA GLU A 53 1.05 -11.86 0.73
C GLU A 53 1.70 -10.68 0.01
N TRP A 54 0.88 -9.80 -0.56
CA TRP A 54 1.37 -8.60 -1.22
C TRP A 54 2.19 -7.70 -0.28
N VAL A 55 1.72 -7.46 0.94
CA VAL A 55 2.44 -6.63 1.93
C VAL A 55 3.76 -7.29 2.34
N VAL A 56 3.73 -8.61 2.56
CA VAL A 56 4.91 -9.38 2.95
C VAL A 56 5.97 -9.34 1.84
N ASP A 57 5.58 -9.58 0.59
CA ASP A 57 6.49 -9.52 -0.56
C ASP A 57 7.06 -8.12 -0.74
N GLY A 58 6.23 -7.08 -0.63
CA GLY A 58 6.64 -5.69 -0.72
C GLY A 58 7.63 -5.27 0.36
N PHE A 59 7.48 -5.83 1.57
CA PHE A 59 8.42 -5.64 2.69
C PHE A 59 9.77 -6.28 2.39
N TYR A 60 9.79 -7.58 2.06
CA TYR A 60 11.04 -8.30 1.80
C TYR A 60 11.78 -7.79 0.56
N PHE A 61 11.06 -7.33 -0.46
CA PHE A 61 11.66 -6.69 -1.61
C PHE A 61 12.50 -5.46 -1.23
N ARG A 62 12.06 -4.69 -0.23
CA ARG A 62 12.71 -3.47 0.26
C ARG A 62 13.70 -3.71 1.39
N ASP A 63 13.54 -4.79 2.14
CA ASP A 63 14.44 -5.18 3.24
C ASP A 63 15.77 -5.73 2.70
N LYS A 64 16.53 -4.86 2.01
CA LYS A 64 17.85 -5.20 1.51
C LYS A 64 18.75 -5.54 2.68
N GLY A 65 19.33 -6.74 2.63
CA GLY A 65 20.16 -7.29 3.71
C GLY A 65 19.38 -8.05 4.78
N HIS A 66 18.07 -8.26 4.64
CA HIS A 66 17.25 -9.08 5.53
C HIS A 66 17.41 -8.74 7.01
N LYS A 67 17.41 -7.43 7.31
CA LYS A 67 17.60 -6.91 8.66
C LYS A 67 16.31 -6.99 9.50
N GLY A 68 15.18 -7.30 8.87
CA GLY A 68 13.88 -7.46 9.52
C GLY A 68 13.17 -6.14 9.83
N TYR A 69 13.64 -5.03 9.24
CA TYR A 69 13.01 -3.72 9.38
C TYR A 69 13.33 -2.82 8.19
N LEU A 70 12.44 -1.88 7.89
CA LEU A 70 12.67 -0.82 6.89
C LEU A 70 12.96 0.50 7.58
N VAL A 71 13.93 1.24 7.07
CA VAL A 71 14.15 2.65 7.42
C VAL A 71 13.57 3.55 6.33
N GLN A 72 13.49 4.85 6.58
CA GLN A 72 12.94 5.80 5.60
C GLN A 72 13.67 5.74 4.24
N ALA A 73 14.98 5.47 4.25
CA ALA A 73 15.76 5.31 3.03
C ALA A 73 15.39 4.06 2.20
N ASP A 74 14.80 3.03 2.82
CA ASP A 74 14.33 1.82 2.12
C ASP A 74 12.96 2.05 1.44
N LEU A 75 12.33 3.20 1.67
CA LEU A 75 10.97 3.54 1.22
C LEU A 75 10.96 4.80 0.33
N PRO A 76 11.61 4.77 -0.85
CA PRO A 76 11.55 5.87 -1.80
C PRO A 76 10.09 6.11 -2.22
N GLY A 77 9.59 7.33 -2.01
CA GLY A 77 8.19 7.71 -2.28
C GLY A 77 7.30 7.81 -1.03
N THR A 78 7.77 7.37 0.14
CA THR A 78 7.06 7.59 1.42
C THR A 78 7.52 8.89 2.06
N SER A 79 6.56 9.79 2.37
CA SER A 79 6.89 11.04 3.08
C SER A 79 7.32 10.76 4.53
N PRO A 80 8.15 11.63 5.14
CA PRO A 80 8.56 11.47 6.55
C PRO A 80 7.36 11.35 7.51
N GLU A 81 6.29 12.10 7.24
CA GLU A 81 5.07 12.07 8.04
C GLU A 81 4.37 10.70 7.98
N LYS A 82 4.30 10.11 6.79
CA LYS A 82 3.73 8.76 6.59
C LYS A 82 4.60 7.70 7.27
N PHE A 83 5.91 7.80 7.12
CA PHE A 83 6.84 6.90 7.81
C PHE A 83 6.63 6.97 9.32
N LYS A 84 6.53 8.18 9.88
CA LYS A 84 6.27 8.41 11.31
C LYS A 84 4.91 7.85 11.75
N ALA A 85 3.88 7.95 10.91
CA ALA A 85 2.55 7.41 11.22
C ALA A 85 2.55 5.86 11.29
N MET A 86 3.35 5.20 10.45
CA MET A 86 3.51 3.74 10.47
C MET A 86 4.43 3.27 11.61
N ASN A 87 5.47 4.06 11.93
CA ASN A 87 6.48 3.76 12.96
C ASN A 87 5.93 4.07 14.35
N ARG A 88 4.95 3.27 14.79
CA ARG A 88 4.24 3.44 16.05
C ARG A 88 5.18 3.36 17.24
N LYS A 89 6.21 2.52 17.16
CA LYS A 89 7.22 2.42 18.22
C LYS A 89 8.12 3.66 18.29
N GLY A 90 8.27 4.40 17.18
CA GLY A 90 9.06 5.62 17.13
C GLY A 90 10.56 5.40 17.17
N ASP A 91 11.04 4.18 16.93
CA ASP A 91 12.48 3.82 17.02
C ASP A 91 13.24 4.02 15.69
N GLY A 92 12.53 4.48 14.66
CA GLY A 92 13.07 4.78 13.33
C GLY A 92 13.11 3.57 12.42
N LYS A 93 12.51 2.45 12.83
CA LYS A 93 12.48 1.18 12.11
C LYS A 93 11.03 0.74 11.94
N LEU A 94 10.66 0.38 10.72
CA LEU A 94 9.37 -0.24 10.42
C LEU A 94 9.53 -1.74 10.35
N THR A 95 8.97 -2.44 11.32
CA THR A 95 8.88 -3.90 11.29
C THR A 95 7.76 -4.37 10.36
N LEU A 96 7.81 -5.64 9.92
CA LEU A 96 6.72 -6.24 9.15
C LEU A 96 5.37 -6.11 9.88
N SER A 97 5.37 -6.30 11.20
CA SER A 97 4.15 -6.15 12.01
C SER A 97 3.61 -4.72 12.01
N GLU A 98 4.47 -3.70 12.02
CA GLU A 98 4.03 -2.30 11.91
C GLU A 98 3.49 -1.99 10.52
N CYS A 99 4.13 -2.51 9.46
CA CYS A 99 3.62 -2.41 8.09
C CYS A 99 2.24 -3.07 7.95
N LEU A 100 2.10 -4.32 8.41
CA LEU A 100 0.83 -5.05 8.38
C LEU A 100 -0.26 -4.31 9.16
N ASN A 101 0.04 -3.84 10.38
CA ASN A 101 -0.93 -3.12 11.18
C ASN A 101 -1.41 -1.82 10.53
N ALA A 102 -0.50 -1.06 9.91
CA ALA A 102 -0.89 0.15 9.19
C ALA A 102 -1.77 -0.20 7.98
N LEU A 103 -1.35 -1.17 7.18
CA LEU A 103 -2.02 -1.56 5.94
C LEU A 103 -3.36 -2.28 6.17
N PHE A 104 -3.53 -3.00 7.29
CA PHE A 104 -4.84 -3.54 7.69
C PHE A 104 -5.86 -2.43 7.97
N GLN A 105 -5.43 -1.29 8.52
CA GLN A 105 -6.33 -0.16 8.74
C GLN A 105 -6.77 0.46 7.42
N ASP A 106 -5.88 0.49 6.43
CA ASP A 106 -6.22 0.92 5.07
C ASP A 106 -7.16 -0.06 4.37
N PHE A 107 -6.90 -1.36 4.49
CA PHE A 107 -7.78 -2.40 3.93
C PHE A 107 -9.21 -2.22 4.45
N ALA A 108 -9.38 -2.05 5.76
CA ALA A 108 -10.67 -1.83 6.38
C ALA A 108 -11.33 -0.50 5.96
N ALA A 109 -10.54 0.52 5.61
CA ALA A 109 -11.05 1.78 5.09
C ALA A 109 -11.56 1.68 3.64
N ILE A 110 -10.95 0.80 2.83
CA ILE A 110 -11.32 0.57 1.43
C ILE A 110 -12.49 -0.43 1.32
N ASP A 111 -12.51 -1.47 2.15
CA ASP A 111 -13.61 -2.43 2.25
C ASP A 111 -14.80 -1.85 3.03
N VAL A 112 -15.38 -0.76 2.50
CA VAL A 112 -16.48 0.00 3.12
C VAL A 112 -17.70 -0.88 3.44
N ASN A 113 -17.94 -1.91 2.61
CA ASN A 113 -19.05 -2.84 2.78
C ASN A 113 -18.71 -4.04 3.68
N GLN A 114 -17.48 -4.09 4.21
CA GLN A 114 -16.98 -5.12 5.13
C GLN A 114 -17.15 -6.55 4.60
N THR A 115 -16.92 -6.72 3.31
CA THR A 115 -17.07 -8.01 2.62
C THR A 115 -15.88 -8.94 2.87
N GLY A 116 -14.78 -8.40 3.41
CA GLY A 116 -13.51 -9.08 3.58
C GLY A 116 -12.63 -9.09 2.34
N ALA A 117 -13.01 -8.36 1.29
CA ALA A 117 -12.29 -8.24 0.04
C ALA A 117 -12.46 -6.85 -0.57
N ILE A 118 -11.46 -6.40 -1.33
CA ILE A 118 -11.48 -5.12 -2.03
C ILE A 118 -11.76 -5.37 -3.50
N THR A 119 -12.81 -4.76 -4.06
CA THR A 119 -13.10 -4.79 -5.51
C THR A 119 -12.45 -3.63 -6.25
N ALA A 120 -12.30 -3.77 -7.56
CA ALA A 120 -11.80 -2.70 -8.42
C ALA A 120 -12.64 -1.41 -8.30
N GLU A 121 -13.97 -1.52 -8.16
CA GLU A 121 -14.86 -0.38 -8.00
C GLU A 121 -14.63 0.36 -6.67
N GLN A 122 -14.32 -0.37 -5.60
CA GLN A 122 -13.97 0.22 -4.31
C GLN A 122 -12.66 0.99 -4.39
N VAL A 123 -11.65 0.44 -5.07
CA VAL A 123 -10.39 1.15 -5.34
C VAL A 123 -10.64 2.40 -6.20
N GLU A 124 -11.43 2.30 -7.26
CA GLU A 124 -11.75 3.43 -8.14
C GLU A 124 -12.46 4.56 -7.38
N THR A 125 -13.44 4.21 -6.54
CA THR A 125 -14.17 5.18 -5.71
C THR A 125 -13.23 5.89 -4.74
N TYR A 126 -12.35 5.13 -4.11
CA TYR A 126 -11.40 5.63 -3.14
C TYR A 126 -10.35 6.57 -3.77
N VAL A 127 -9.78 6.20 -4.91
CA VAL A 127 -8.85 7.05 -5.68
C VAL A 127 -9.50 8.38 -6.04
N LYS A 128 -10.74 8.36 -6.54
CA LYS A 128 -11.51 9.57 -6.89
C LYS A 128 -11.79 10.48 -5.69
N GLN A 129 -11.93 9.91 -4.49
CA GLN A 129 -12.14 10.67 -3.25
C GLN A 129 -10.83 11.29 -2.73
N THR A 130 -9.71 10.60 -2.87
CA THR A 130 -8.40 11.05 -2.36
C THR A 130 -7.61 11.93 -3.34
N GLY A 131 -7.95 11.91 -4.62
CA GLY A 131 -7.28 12.68 -5.68
C GLY A 131 -7.86 14.07 -5.95
N LYS A 132 -8.75 14.57 -5.09
CA LYS A 132 -9.28 15.95 -5.13
C LYS A 132 -8.56 16.86 -4.14
#